data_AF-A0A2J0LF23-F1
#
_entry.id   AF-A0A2J0LF23-F1
#
_cell.length_a   1.000
_cell.length_b   1.000
_cell.length_c   1.000
_cell.angle_alpha   90.00
_cell.angle_beta   90.00
_cell.angle_gamma   90.00
#
_symmetry.space_group_name_H-M   'P 1'
#
loop_
_entity.id
_entity.type
_entity.pdbx_description
1 polymer ?
#
loop_
_entity_poly.entity_id
_entity_poly.type
_entity_poly.pdbx_seq_one_letter_code
_entity_poly.pdbx_strand_id
1 'polypeptide(L)' 'MSKKILICDDEEGVRESLKLILSDHFDLIVTDSPQQCLDAFKNQNGHVGLVL' A
#
# COMPACT_ATOMS: atom_id res chain seq x y z
N MET A 1 16.26 4.27 6.30
CA MET A 1 15.36 3.80 5.23
C MET A 1 13.96 4.26 5.56
N SER A 2 13.23 4.82 4.59
CA SER A 2 11.80 5.09 4.76
C SER A 2 11.04 3.78 4.90
N LYS A 3 10.05 3.73 5.79
CA LYS A 3 9.20 2.55 5.97
C LYS A 3 8.13 2.58 4.90
N LYS A 4 7.91 1.46 4.21
CA LYS A 4 6.97 1.38 3.09
C LYS A 4 5.73 0.56 3.46
N ILE A 5 4.56 1.04 3.05
CA ILE A 5 3.27 0.37 3.21
C ILE A 5 2.64 0.13 1.84
N LEU A 6 2.13 -1.08 1.63
CA LEU A 6 1.27 -1.47 0.52
C LEU A 6 -0.17 -1.50 1.00
N ILE A 7 -1.04 -0.70 0.37
CA ILE A 7 -2.47 -0.64 0.60
C ILE A 7 -3.17 -1.36 -0.56
N CYS A 8 -4.05 -2.29 -0.25
CA CYS A 8 -4.85 -3.02 -1.22
C CYS A 8 -6.30 -3.10 -0.77
N ASP A 9 -7.15 -2.26 -1.34
CA ASP A 9 -8.57 -2.18 -1.00
C ASP A 9 -9.36 -1.88 -2.27
N ASP A 10 -10.53 -2.49 -2.48
CA ASP A 10 -11.36 -2.29 -3.67
C ASP A 10 -12.15 -0.97 -3.63
N GLU A 11 -12.34 -0.36 -2.46
CA GLU A 11 -13.00 0.92 -2.28
C GLU A 11 -12.03 2.12 -2.38
N GLU A 12 -12.28 3.01 -3.35
CA GLU A 12 -11.47 4.22 -3.55
C GLU A 12 -11.44 5.12 -2.31
N GLY A 13 -12.59 5.28 -1.64
CA GLY A 13 -12.71 6.12 -0.45
C GLY A 13 -11.82 5.65 0.70
N VAL A 14 -11.64 4.33 0.86
CA VAL A 14 -10.75 3.76 1.88
C VAL A 14 -9.29 4.03 1.51
N ARG A 15 -8.91 3.80 0.24
CA ARG A 15 -7.55 4.06 -0.24
C ARG A 15 -7.14 5.53 -0.06
N GLU A 16 -8.01 6.48 -0.42
CA GLU A 16 -7.73 7.91 -0.25
C GLU A 16 -7.66 8.31 1.23
N SER A 17 -8.53 7.76 2.08
CA SER A 17 -8.48 8.00 3.53
C SER A 17 -7.17 7.49 4.13
N LEU A 18 -6.74 6.28 3.76
CA LEU A 18 -5.49 5.70 4.22
C LEU A 18 -4.27 6.46 3.70
N LYS A 19 -4.29 6.94 2.45
CA LYS A 19 -3.25 7.83 1.91
C LYS A 19 -3.09 9.06 2.78
N LEU A 20 -4.19 9.77 3.08
CA LEU A 20 -4.16 10.99 3.89
C LEU A 20 -3.56 10.74 5.29
N ILE A 21 -3.89 9.62 5.91
CA ILE A 21 -3.44 9.30 7.28
C ILE A 21 -1.96 8.87 7.30
N LEU A 22 -1.51 8.14 6.27
CA LEU A 22 -0.20 7.45 6.31
C LEU A 22 0.89 8.15 5.48
N SER A 23 0.56 9.04 4.56
CA SER A 23 1.53 9.65 3.63
C SER A 23 2.59 10.50 4.32
N ASP A 24 2.28 11.06 5.48
CA ASP A 24 3.21 11.88 6.27
C ASP A 24 4.29 11.04 6.98
N HIS A 25 4.09 9.72 7.04
CA HIS A 25 4.91 8.81 7.85
C HIS A 25 5.56 7.68 7.05
N PHE A 26 4.98 7.31 5.91
CA PHE A 26 5.37 6.13 5.14
C PHE A 26 5.39 6.40 3.63
N ASP A 27 6.28 5.69 2.93
CA ASP A 27 6.18 5.57 1.48
C ASP A 27 5.01 4.64 1.15
N LEU A 28 4.06 5.09 0.33
CA LEU A 28 2.85 4.32 0.05
C LEU A 28 2.90 3.70 -1.35
N ILE A 29 2.52 2.43 -1.44
CA ILE A 29 2.08 1.77 -2.67
C ILE A 29 0.60 1.50 -2.51
N VAL A 30 -0.19 1.83 -3.52
CA VAL A 30 -1.64 1.68 -3.47
C VAL A 30 -2.08 0.87 -4.68
N THR A 31 -2.92 -0.12 -4.42
CA THR A 31 -3.45 -1.06 -5.41
C THR A 31 -4.94 -1.25 -5.15
N ASP A 32 -5.71 -1.58 -6.18
CA ASP A 32 -7.18 -1.72 -6.14
C ASP A 32 -7.65 -3.15 -6.42
N SER A 33 -6.71 -4.08 -6.61
CA SER A 33 -7.01 -5.44 -6.99
C SER A 33 -5.97 -6.42 -6.44
N PRO A 34 -6.37 -7.68 -6.14
CA PRO A 34 -5.48 -8.68 -5.59
C PRO A 34 -4.23 -8.94 -6.45
N GLN A 35 -4.39 -8.93 -7.77
CA GLN A 35 -3.29 -9.20 -8.70
C GLN A 35 -2.23 -8.08 -8.66
N GLN A 36 -2.66 -6.81 -8.71
CA GLN A 36 -1.74 -5.68 -8.57
C GLN A 36 -1.03 -5.70 -7.22
N CYS A 37 -1.74 -6.02 -6.14
CA CYS A 37 -1.16 -6.13 -4.80
C CYS A 37 -0.08 -7.21 -4.75
N LEU A 38 -0.36 -8.40 -5.28
CA LEU A 38 0.62 -9.49 -5.35
C LEU A 38 1.86 -9.11 -6.17
N ASP A 39 1.66 -8.46 -7.31
CA ASP A 39 2.77 -8.03 -8.16
C ASP A 39 3.60 -6.92 -7.49
N ALA A 40 2.94 -5.98 -6.83
CA ALA A 40 3.61 -4.95 -6.03
C ALA A 40 4.41 -5.56 -4.87
N PHE A 41 3.84 -6.54 -4.15
CA PHE A 41 4.46 -7.22 -3.02
C PHE A 41 5.72 -8.00 -3.43
N LYS A 42 5.64 -8.78 -4.51
CA LYS A 42 6.80 -9.54 -5.05
C LYS A 42 7.99 -8.64 -5.38
N ASN A 43 7.74 -7.40 -5.78
CA ASN A 43 8.77 -6.43 -6.14
C ASN A 43 9.43 -5.74 -4.93
N GLN A 44 8.98 -5.94 -3.68
CA GLN A 44 9.49 -5.20 -2.50
C GLN A 44 10.64 -5.86 -1.72
N ASN A 45 11.23 -6.97 -2.18
CA ASN A 45 12.36 -7.65 -1.52
C ASN A 45 12.20 -7.88 0.01
N GLY A 46 10.96 -8.03 0.49
CA GLY A 46 10.65 -8.36 1.88
C GLY A 46 10.55 -7.19 2.88
N HIS A 47 10.61 -5.93 2.44
CA HIS A 47 10.56 -4.75 3.34
C HIS A 47 9.31 -3.88 3.13
N VAL A 48 8.11 -4.48 3.19
CA VAL A 48 6.84 -3.75 3.05
C VAL A 48 5.81 -4.26 4.07
N GLY A 49 5.12 -3.34 4.74
CA GLY A 49 3.93 -3.66 5.53
C GLY A 49 2.69 -3.69 4.63
N LEU A 50 1.75 -4.60 4.87
CA LEU A 50 0.52 -4.73 4.07
C LEU A 50 -0.69 -4.30 4.89
N VAL A 51 -1.56 -3.50 4.27
CA VAL A 51 -2.90 -3.13 4.76
C VAL A 51 -3.92 -3.57 3.71
N LEU A 52 -4.94 -4.29 4.15
CA LEU A 52 -6.05 -4.82 3.35
C LEU A 52 -7.35 -4.11 3.71
#